data_AF-A0A2T5MJX7-F1
#
_entry.id   AF-A0A2T5MJX7-F1
#
_cell.length_a   1.000
_cell.length_b   1.000
_cell.length_c   1.000
_cell.angle_alpha   90.00
_cell.angle_beta   90.00
_cell.angle_gamma   90.00
#
_symmetry.space_group_name_H-M   'P 1'
#
loop_
_entity.id
_entity.type
_entity.pdbx_description
1 polymer ?
#
loop_
_entity_poly.entity_id
_entity_poly.type
_entity_poly.pdbx_seq_one_letter_code
_entity_poly.pdbx_strand_id
1 'polypeptide(L)'
;MDGASNEAWPIRRLAQVSAVSAAHFARSFKEAFGVPPHRYLLTRRIERATALLRDTDLPITEVAFQTGWKSLGTFGRIFHDITGQSPGALRVREQLTPHKHQRVPECVTRAAHRPDLKIAVSEKRRKKAAGKTELQSTEAL
;
A
#
# COMPACT_ATOMS: atom_id res chain seq x y z
N MET A 1 1.61 13.73 7.34
CA MET A 1 0.24 14.26 7.14
C MET A 1 -0.77 13.15 6.84
N ASP A 2 -0.42 12.11 6.08
CA ASP A 2 -1.42 11.14 5.58
C ASP A 2 -1.61 9.87 6.43
N GLY A 3 -0.83 9.69 7.49
CA GLY A 3 -0.86 8.48 8.34
C GLY A 3 -2.11 8.35 9.21
N ALA A 4 -2.89 9.43 9.39
CA ALA A 4 -4.06 9.48 10.26
C ALA A 4 -5.30 9.98 9.51
N SER A 5 -5.54 9.49 8.29
CA SER A 5 -6.67 9.91 7.44
C SER A 5 -8.06 9.69 8.06
N ASN A 6 -8.15 8.95 9.17
CA ASN A 6 -9.37 8.72 9.95
C ASN A 6 -9.75 9.89 10.87
N GLU A 7 -8.81 10.73 11.28
CA GLU A 7 -9.09 11.87 12.12
C GLU A 7 -9.77 13.01 11.31
N ALA A 8 -10.61 13.77 12.00
CA ALA A 8 -11.01 15.07 11.48
C ALA A 8 -9.76 15.96 11.45
N TRP A 9 -9.19 16.15 10.26
CA TRP A 9 -8.15 17.13 9.98
C TRP A 9 -8.77 18.37 9.32
N PRO A 10 -9.61 19.14 10.03
CA PRO A 10 -10.04 20.43 9.49
C PRO A 10 -8.79 21.27 9.24
N ILE A 11 -8.80 22.07 8.17
CA ILE A 11 -7.68 22.95 7.78
C ILE A 11 -7.15 23.75 8.98
N ARG A 12 -8.04 24.15 9.90
CA ARG A 12 -7.71 24.82 11.16
C ARG A 12 -6.70 24.06 12.02
N ARG A 13 -6.85 22.74 12.16
CA ARG A 13 -5.93 21.89 12.92
C ARG A 13 -4.59 21.74 12.23
N LEU A 14 -4.59 21.58 10.89
CA LEU A 14 -3.34 21.53 10.11
C LEU A 14 -2.56 22.86 10.18
N ALA A 15 -3.26 23.98 10.14
CA ALA A 15 -2.67 25.30 10.29
C ALA A 15 -2.07 25.51 11.70
N GLN A 16 -2.78 25.07 12.75
CA GLN A 16 -2.30 25.10 14.12
C GLN A 16 -1.03 24.28 14.33
N VAL A 17 -0.99 23.04 13.83
CA VAL A 17 0.21 22.18 13.89
C VAL A 17 1.39 22.79 13.13
N SER A 18 1.09 23.54 12.07
CA SER A 18 2.10 24.22 11.25
C SER A 18 2.47 25.63 11.75
N ALA A 19 1.95 26.06 12.90
CA ALA A 19 2.15 27.38 13.50
C ALA A 19 1.85 28.57 12.55
N VAL A 20 0.91 28.40 11.62
CA VAL A 20 0.52 29.43 10.64
C VAL A 20 -0.98 29.70 10.68
N SER A 21 -1.40 30.85 10.16
CA SER A 21 -2.83 31.11 9.96
C SER A 21 -3.42 30.14 8.91
N ALA A 22 -4.72 29.85 9.01
CA ALA A 22 -5.40 28.95 8.07
C ALA A 22 -5.34 29.46 6.62
N ALA A 23 -5.37 30.78 6.42
CA ALA A 23 -5.25 31.39 5.10
C ALA A 23 -3.83 31.24 4.52
N HIS A 24 -2.80 31.45 5.33
CA HIS A 24 -1.41 31.28 4.91
C HIS A 24 -1.09 29.81 4.61
N PHE A 25 -1.57 28.90 5.45
CA PHE A 25 -1.49 27.46 5.21
C PHE A 25 -2.15 27.07 3.89
N ALA A 26 -3.40 27.50 3.65
CA ALA A 26 -4.13 27.13 2.44
C ALA A 26 -3.46 27.63 1.15
N ARG A 27 -2.88 28.83 1.18
CA ARG A 27 -2.11 29.38 0.06
C ARG A 27 -0.83 28.58 -0.18
N SER A 28 0.00 28.43 0.85
CA SER A 28 1.27 27.71 0.77
C SER A 28 1.08 26.26 0.35
N PHE A 29 0.03 25.60 0.85
CA PHE A 29 -0.32 24.24 0.47
C PHE A 29 -0.74 24.15 -0.99
N LYS A 30 -1.57 25.08 -1.48
CA LYS A 30 -1.97 25.11 -2.89
C LYS A 30 -0.76 25.37 -3.80
N GLU A 31 0.17 26.22 -3.41
CA GLU A 31 1.42 26.47 -4.14
C GLU A 31 2.29 25.21 -4.19
N ALA A 32 2.39 24.46 -3.08
CA ALA A 32 3.19 23.24 -3.00
C ALA A 32 2.57 22.02 -3.70
N PHE A 33 1.25 21.81 -3.58
CA PHE A 33 0.55 20.60 -4.02
C PHE A 33 -0.36 20.82 -5.24
N GLY A 34 -0.48 22.06 -5.73
CA GLY A 34 -1.33 22.43 -6.86
C GLY A 34 -2.84 22.44 -6.59
N VAL A 35 -3.30 21.87 -5.46
CA VAL A 35 -4.71 21.77 -5.09
C VAL A 35 -4.99 22.34 -3.71
N PRO A 36 -6.18 22.92 -3.47
CA PRO A 36 -6.56 23.39 -2.13
C PRO A 36 -6.57 22.25 -1.11
N PRO A 37 -6.17 22.50 0.16
CA PRO A 37 -6.09 21.46 1.19
C PRO A 37 -7.36 20.66 1.40
N HIS A 38 -8.53 21.32 1.37
CA HIS A 38 -9.82 20.65 1.52
C HIS A 38 -10.02 19.56 0.45
N ARG A 39 -9.75 19.91 -0.82
CA ARG A 39 -9.93 18.99 -1.95
C ARG A 39 -8.95 17.83 -1.85
N TYR A 40 -7.70 18.11 -1.48
CA TYR A 40 -6.69 17.08 -1.24
C TYR A 40 -7.15 16.06 -0.18
N LEU A 41 -7.61 16.54 0.98
CA LEU A 41 -8.05 15.68 2.07
C LEU A 41 -9.27 14.82 1.69
N LEU A 42 -10.22 15.36 0.92
CA LEU A 42 -11.33 14.57 0.41
C LEU A 42 -10.84 13.42 -0.48
N THR A 43 -9.92 13.70 -1.41
CA THR A 43 -9.32 12.67 -2.25
C THR A 43 -8.61 11.59 -1.42
N ARG A 44 -7.78 11.98 -0.44
CA ARG A 44 -7.09 11.02 0.45
C ARG A 44 -8.05 10.15 1.26
N ARG A 45 -9.18 10.71 1.72
CA ARG A 45 -10.21 9.94 2.43
C ARG A 45 -10.88 8.92 1.51
N ILE A 46 -11.19 9.30 0.27
CA ILE A 46 -11.78 8.39 -0.72
C ILE A 46 -10.80 7.30 -1.16
N GLU A 47 -9.52 7.62 -1.33
CA GLU A 47 -8.47 6.61 -1.58
C GLU A 47 -8.41 5.57 -0.46
N ARG A 48 -8.42 6.02 0.80
CA ARG A 48 -8.45 5.12 1.95
C ARG A 48 -9.73 4.27 1.99
N ALA A 49 -10.88 4.86 1.71
CA ALA A 49 -12.15 4.14 1.64
C ALA A 49 -12.12 3.07 0.54
N THR A 50 -11.56 3.39 -0.62
CA THR A 50 -11.38 2.47 -1.74
C THR A 50 -10.51 1.27 -1.33
N ALA A 51 -9.40 1.51 -0.64
CA ALA A 51 -8.56 0.44 -0.10
C ALA A 51 -9.33 -0.46 0.88
N LEU A 52 -10.10 0.11 1.81
CA LEU A 52 -10.91 -0.67 2.76
C LEU A 52 -12.02 -1.48 2.05
N LEU A 53 -12.67 -0.91 1.02
CA LEU A 53 -13.70 -1.59 0.25
C LEU A 53 -13.14 -2.77 -0.55
N ARG A 54 -11.89 -2.66 -1.02
CA ARG A 54 -11.17 -3.70 -1.75
C ARG A 54 -10.63 -4.80 -0.83
N ASP A 55 -10.03 -4.41 0.28
CA ASP A 55 -9.20 -5.30 1.10
C ASP A 55 -9.97 -5.94 2.26
N THR A 56 -11.21 -5.49 2.53
CA THR A 56 -12.01 -5.95 3.68
C THR A 56 -13.50 -6.08 3.35
N ASP A 57 -14.19 -6.91 4.14
CA ASP A 57 -15.64 -7.09 4.09
C ASP A 57 -16.41 -6.15 5.03
N LEU A 58 -15.78 -5.08 5.51
CA LEU A 58 -16.41 -4.12 6.43
C LEU A 58 -17.69 -3.52 5.82
N PRO A 59 -18.77 -3.31 6.59
CA PRO A 59 -19.97 -2.67 6.06
C PRO A 59 -19.65 -1.25 5.59
N ILE A 60 -20.34 -0.78 4.54
CA ILE A 60 -20.06 0.52 3.90
C ILE A 60 -20.17 1.67 4.91
N THR A 61 -21.10 1.55 5.86
CA THR A 61 -21.28 2.46 6.99
C THR A 61 -20.01 2.59 7.83
N GLU A 62 -19.41 1.46 8.19
CA GLU A 62 -18.18 1.42 8.98
C GLU A 62 -17.00 2.00 8.21
N VAL A 63 -16.88 1.69 6.92
CA VAL A 63 -15.85 2.29 6.06
C VAL A 63 -15.99 3.82 6.01
N ALA A 64 -17.21 4.33 5.92
CA ALA A 64 -17.45 5.78 5.92
C ALA A 64 -16.99 6.44 7.24
N PHE A 65 -17.35 5.86 8.39
CA PHE A 65 -16.96 6.42 9.68
C PHE A 65 -15.44 6.30 9.93
N GLN A 66 -14.83 5.16 9.61
CA GLN A 66 -13.37 4.97 9.73
C GLN A 66 -12.55 5.89 8.83
N THR A 67 -13.15 6.41 7.75
CA THR A 67 -12.48 7.37 6.85
C THR A 67 -12.87 8.83 7.15
N GLY A 68 -13.49 9.08 8.30
CA GLY A 68 -13.71 10.42 8.84
C GLY A 68 -14.94 11.15 8.31
N TRP A 69 -15.93 10.42 7.77
CA TRP A 69 -17.23 10.96 7.37
C TRP A 69 -18.22 10.90 8.52
N LYS A 70 -19.09 11.91 8.63
CA LYS A 70 -20.15 11.96 9.65
C LYS A 70 -21.51 11.50 9.13
N SER A 71 -21.65 11.37 7.81
CA SER A 71 -22.90 11.03 7.14
C SER A 71 -22.61 10.11 5.96
N LEU A 72 -23.35 9.01 5.89
CA LEU A 72 -23.28 8.05 4.78
C LEU A 72 -23.71 8.70 3.46
N GLY A 73 -24.70 9.60 3.49
CA GLY A 73 -25.18 10.29 2.29
C GLY A 73 -24.12 11.22 1.69
N THR A 74 -23.42 11.99 2.54
CA THR A 74 -22.33 12.85 2.10
C THR A 74 -21.15 12.03 1.58
N PHE A 75 -20.79 10.95 2.28
CA PHE A 75 -19.77 10.01 1.83
C PHE A 75 -20.10 9.44 0.45
N GLY A 76 -21.30 8.88 0.27
CA GLY A 76 -21.71 8.25 -0.98
C GLY A 76 -21.68 9.22 -2.17
N ARG A 77 -22.15 10.47 -1.96
CA ARG A 77 -22.11 11.51 -3.00
C ARG A 77 -20.68 11.84 -3.40
N ILE A 78 -19.82 12.23 -2.44
CA ILE A 78 -18.43 12.61 -2.75
C ILE A 78 -17.62 11.43 -3.28
N PHE A 79 -17.88 10.21 -2.80
CA PHE A 79 -17.25 9.00 -3.32
C PHE A 79 -17.60 8.82 -4.79
N HIS A 80 -18.87 8.95 -5.17
CA HIS A 80 -19.29 8.88 -6.56
C HIS A 80 -18.68 10.00 -7.40
N ASP A 81 -18.71 11.25 -6.91
CA ASP A 81 -18.15 12.41 -7.62
C ASP A 81 -16.65 12.23 -7.91
N ILE A 82 -15.90 11.55 -7.03
CA ILE A 82 -14.46 11.34 -7.17
C ILE A 82 -14.12 10.06 -7.95
N THR A 83 -14.88 8.97 -7.76
CA THR A 83 -14.54 7.64 -8.34
C THR A 83 -15.37 7.26 -9.57
N GLY A 84 -16.44 8.00 -9.86
CA GLY A 84 -17.39 7.73 -10.94
C GLY A 84 -18.43 6.64 -10.62
N GLN A 85 -18.40 6.01 -9.45
CA GLN A 85 -19.30 4.91 -9.09
C GLN A 85 -19.61 4.88 -7.59
N SER A 86 -20.66 4.14 -7.18
CA SER A 86 -21.01 4.05 -5.75
C SER A 86 -20.02 3.14 -4.99
N PRO A 87 -19.89 3.28 -3.65
CA PRO A 87 -19.04 2.41 -2.83
C PRO A 87 -19.34 0.91 -3.01
N GLY A 88 -20.63 0.56 -3.09
CA GLY A 88 -21.07 -0.83 -3.27
C GLY A 88 -20.72 -1.37 -4.66
N ALA A 89 -20.94 -0.56 -5.71
CA ALA A 89 -20.55 -0.93 -7.08
C ALA A 89 -19.03 -1.12 -7.19
N LEU A 90 -18.25 -0.25 -6.53
CA LEU A 90 -16.79 -0.40 -6.48
C LEU A 90 -16.39 -1.71 -5.81
N ARG A 91 -16.96 -2.05 -4.65
CA ARG A 91 -16.68 -3.32 -3.98
C ARG A 91 -16.97 -4.53 -4.88
N VAL A 92 -18.15 -4.57 -5.48
CA VAL A 92 -18.54 -5.66 -6.38
C VAL A 92 -17.54 -5.76 -7.54
N ARG A 93 -17.17 -4.64 -8.17
CA ARG A 93 -16.18 -4.62 -9.25
C ARG A 93 -14.81 -5.16 -8.82
N GLU A 94 -14.30 -4.71 -7.67
CA GLU A 94 -13.00 -5.15 -7.16
C GLU A 94 -13.02 -6.62 -6.68
N GLN A 95 -14.18 -7.15 -6.28
CA GLN A 95 -14.35 -8.57 -5.93
C GLN A 95 -14.51 -9.47 -7.18
N LEU A 96 -15.17 -8.97 -8.22
CA LEU A 96 -15.34 -9.66 -9.51
C LEU A 96 -14.08 -9.66 -10.36
N THR A 97 -13.19 -8.70 -10.16
CA THR A 97 -11.86 -8.69 -10.78
C THR A 97 -10.94 -9.51 -9.87
N PRO A 98 -10.52 -10.75 -10.24
CA PRO A 98 -9.69 -11.59 -9.39
C PRO A 98 -8.24 -11.09 -9.39
N HIS A 99 -8.03 -9.93 -8.79
CA HIS A 99 -6.75 -9.45 -8.29
C HIS A 99 -6.86 -9.34 -6.78
N LYS A 100 -7.38 -10.39 -6.12
CA LYS A 100 -7.03 -10.67 -4.73
C LYS A 100 -5.51 -10.64 -4.70
N HIS A 101 -4.93 -9.71 -3.94
CA HIS A 101 -3.51 -9.63 -3.66
C HIS A 101 -2.88 -11.02 -3.73
N GLN A 102 -2.03 -11.25 -4.73
CA GLN A 102 -1.12 -12.37 -4.71
C GLN A 102 -0.23 -12.17 -3.47
N ARG A 103 -0.68 -12.64 -2.31
CA ARG A 103 0.23 -13.32 -1.40
C ARG A 103 0.62 -14.56 -2.16
N VAL A 104 1.63 -14.40 -3.02
CA VAL A 104 2.34 -15.50 -3.63
C VAL A 104 2.59 -16.50 -2.49
N PRO A 105 2.02 -17.72 -2.54
CA PRO A 105 2.22 -18.69 -1.49
C PRO A 105 3.72 -18.82 -1.25
N GLU A 106 4.11 -18.97 0.02
CA GLU A 106 5.53 -18.93 0.38
C GLU A 106 6.37 -19.96 -0.42
N CYS A 107 5.76 -21.07 -0.81
CA CYS A 107 6.37 -22.07 -1.69
C CYS A 107 6.77 -21.52 -3.07
N VAL A 108 6.00 -20.62 -3.66
CA VAL A 108 6.26 -20.03 -4.98
C VAL A 108 7.36 -18.98 -4.90
N THR A 109 7.36 -18.14 -3.86
CA THR A 109 8.46 -17.20 -3.59
C THR A 109 9.79 -17.93 -3.33
N ARG A 110 9.74 -19.01 -2.54
CA ARG A 110 10.90 -19.88 -2.30
C ARG A 110 11.39 -20.56 -3.58
N ALA A 111 10.50 -20.96 -4.48
CA ALA A 111 10.87 -21.56 -5.75
C ALA A 111 11.54 -20.55 -6.69
N ALA A 112 11.02 -19.32 -6.77
CA ALA A 112 11.58 -18.25 -7.60
C ALA A 112 12.99 -17.80 -7.15
N HIS A 113 13.27 -17.87 -5.84
CA HIS A 113 14.58 -17.56 -5.28
C HIS A 113 15.49 -18.78 -5.06
N ARG A 114 15.10 -19.97 -5.54
CA ARG A 114 15.94 -21.16 -5.39
C ARG A 114 17.24 -20.92 -6.17
N PRO A 115 18.42 -20.97 -5.53
CA PRO A 115 19.68 -20.81 -6.25
C PRO A 115 19.81 -21.94 -7.26
N ASP A 116 20.33 -21.60 -8.45
CA ASP A 116 20.49 -22.48 -9.59
C ASP A 116 21.46 -23.64 -9.23
N LEU A 117 20.94 -24.72 -8.66
CA LEU A 117 21.71 -25.95 -8.42
C LEU A 117 21.78 -26.73 -9.73
N LYS A 118 22.66 -26.27 -10.63
CA LYS A 118 22.97 -26.96 -11.89
C LYS A 118 23.63 -28.34 -11.70
N ILE A 119 24.00 -28.68 -10.46
CA ILE A 119 24.74 -29.89 -10.09
C ILE A 119 24.23 -30.37 -8.74
N ALA A 120 24.05 -31.69 -8.56
CA ALA A 120 23.63 -32.25 -7.30
C ALA A 120 24.63 -31.92 -6.17
N VAL A 121 24.15 -31.69 -4.94
CA VAL A 121 25.03 -31.35 -3.80
C VAL A 121 26.10 -32.41 -3.57
N SER A 122 25.79 -33.68 -3.83
CA SER A 122 26.74 -34.80 -3.79
C SER A 122 27.87 -34.64 -4.81
N GLU A 123 27.56 -34.30 -6.06
CA GLU A 123 28.56 -34.03 -7.11
C GLU A 123 29.39 -32.77 -6.79
N LYS A 124 28.78 -31.71 -6.28
CA LYS A 124 29.50 -30.51 -5.81
C LYS A 124 30.49 -30.85 -4.67
N ARG A 125 30.07 -31.70 -3.72
CA ARG A 125 30.94 -32.19 -2.63
C ARG A 125 32.07 -33.06 -3.16
N ARG A 126 31.79 -33.95 -4.13
CA ARG A 126 32.79 -34.81 -4.77
C ARG A 126 33.85 -33.99 -5.50
N LYS A 127 33.46 -32.96 -6.26
CA LYS A 127 34.39 -32.02 -6.91
C LYS A 127 35.19 -31.20 -5.90
N LYS A 128 34.58 -30.74 -4.80
CA LYS A 128 35.30 -30.02 -3.74
C LYS A 128 36.31 -30.90 -3.00
N ALA A 129 36.00 -32.18 -2.81
CA ALA A 129 36.92 -33.16 -2.22
C ALA A 129 38.08 -33.47 -3.17
N ALA A 130 37.81 -33.70 -4.47
CA ALA A 130 38.85 -33.91 -5.48
C ALA A 130 39.81 -32.71 -5.60
N GLY A 131 39.29 -31.48 -5.59
CA GLY A 131 40.13 -30.27 -5.61
C GLY A 131 40.95 -30.04 -4.33
N LYS A 132 40.51 -30.57 -3.17
CA LYS A 132 41.30 -30.56 -1.94
C LYS A 132 42.46 -31.56 -1.98
N THR A 133 42.30 -32.67 -2.70
CA THR A 133 43.35 -33.68 -2.88
C THR A 133 44.47 -33.19 -3.82
N GLU A 134 44.16 -32.37 -4.82
CA GLU A 134 45.17 -31.75 -5.70
C GLU A 134 46.03 -30.69 -5.00
N LEU A 135 45.44 -29.82 -4.17
CA LEU A 135 46.19 -28.76 -3.46
C LEU A 135 47.11 -29.28 -2.34
N GLN A 136 46.81 -30.43 -1.74
CA GLN A 136 47.69 -31.06 -0.74
C GLN A 136 48.92 -31.74 -1.35
N SER A 137 48.94 -31.96 -2.67
CA SER A 137 50.09 -32.56 -3.37
C SER A 137 51.12 -31.53 -3.85
N THR A 138 50.81 -30.23 -3.80
CA THR A 138 51.71 -29.14 -4.24
C THR A 138 52.49 -28.45 -3.11
N GLU A 139 52.26 -28.81 -1.85
CA GLU A 139 53.00 -28.29 -0.68
C GLU A 139 54.06 -29.27 -0.12
N ALA A 140 54.34 -30.38 -0.84
CA ALA A 140 55.30 -31.41 -0.41
C ALA A 140 56.53 -31.54 -1.36
N LEU A 141 57.03 -30.43 -1.89
CA LEU A 141 58.30 -30.33 -2.62
C LEU A 141 59.06 -29.07 -2.22
#